data_AF-A0A1Z5L132-F1
#
_entry.id   AF-A0A1Z5L132-F1
#
_cell.length_a   1.000
_cell.length_b   1.000
_cell.length_c   1.000
_cell.angle_alpha   90.00
_cell.angle_beta   90.00
_cell.angle_gamma   90.00
#
_symmetry.space_group_name_H-M   'P 1'
#
loop_
_entity.id
_entity.type
_entity.pdbx_description
1 polymer ?
#
loop_
_entity_poly.entity_id
_entity_poly.type
_entity_poly.pdbx_seq_one_letter_code
_entity_poly.pdbx_strand_id
1 'polypeptide(L)'
;MVVHIVAKLCWEVRVALLPSTHHSLANQLVTSAAWPGQKANEGLGPWLPQCLRFIRQCFSSLLKLDIPEETIPQVQQLIFDLRVHSMMCLFSQAAEDVRSLLKSEFWRLERDDHSGGTTQLPLMFENRVIEALQLVRQNVFQSGPKETEVFQQLNVQGTIKQQVQALLQAFVETLEKCALSPDRLSPIIDSTVSVEITPSAQRAKSWKRKREDSLTTPPLEQRLLIVLSNISFTSRVVMSRLQESFERHGYPDMSSVTKTTLNSLANLDRKLFQKLLDAKCDPIVGSIEPNLYTGAFDWKRCPVPVGVSPYIREVLMSMAEVHAEVF
;
A
#
# COMPACT_ATOMS: atom_id res chain seq x y z
N MET A 1 9.47 18.23 46.39
CA MET A 1 8.10 17.67 46.28
C MET A 1 7.57 17.73 44.84
N VAL A 2 7.49 18.91 44.20
CA VAL A 2 6.99 19.08 42.82
C VAL A 2 7.74 18.21 41.81
N VAL A 3 9.08 18.16 41.89
CA VAL A 3 9.93 17.33 41.00
C VAL A 3 9.54 15.84 41.05
N HIS A 4 9.33 15.28 42.24
CA HIS A 4 8.94 13.87 42.39
C HIS A 4 7.53 13.59 41.82
N ILE A 5 6.61 14.55 41.94
CA ILE A 5 5.25 14.40 41.40
C ILE A 5 5.28 14.43 39.87
N VAL A 6 6.03 15.37 39.27
CA VAL A 6 6.19 15.45 37.81
C VAL A 6 6.87 14.19 37.27
N ALA A 7 7.92 13.71 37.92
CA ALA A 7 8.60 12.48 37.54
C ALA A 7 7.65 11.28 37.58
N LYS A 8 6.84 11.16 38.65
CA LYS A 8 5.83 10.10 38.76
C LYS A 8 4.77 10.21 37.67
N LEU A 9 4.23 11.40 37.41
CA LEU A 9 3.26 11.62 36.34
C LEU A 9 3.83 11.20 34.97
N CYS A 10 5.05 11.62 34.66
CA CYS A 10 5.70 11.27 33.40
C CYS A 10 5.88 9.76 33.28
N TRP A 11 6.23 9.10 34.38
CA TRP A 11 6.36 7.65 34.43
C TRP A 11 5.03 6.93 34.16
N GLU A 12 3.93 7.33 34.81
CA GLU A 12 2.60 6.73 34.59
C GLU A 12 2.15 6.89 33.14
N VAL A 13 2.35 8.07 32.55
CA VAL A 13 2.00 8.34 31.15
C VAL A 13 2.83 7.47 30.20
N ARG A 14 4.12 7.26 30.49
CA ARG A 14 4.98 6.35 29.70
C ARG A 14 4.49 4.91 29.78
N VAL A 15 4.16 4.42 30.98
CA VAL A 15 3.67 3.05 31.15
C VAL A 15 2.36 2.84 30.39
N ALA A 16 1.48 3.84 30.36
CA ALA A 16 0.20 3.76 29.66
C ALA A 16 0.32 3.87 28.13
N LEU A 17 1.11 4.81 27.63
CA LEU A 17 1.15 5.17 26.19
C LEU A 17 2.37 4.63 25.43
N LEU A 18 3.41 4.19 26.14
CA LEU A 18 4.67 3.70 25.57
C LEU A 18 5.09 2.35 26.19
N PRO A 19 4.27 1.29 26.15
CA PRO A 19 4.57 0.04 26.87
C PRO A 19 5.75 -0.74 26.26
N SER A 20 5.95 -0.62 24.95
CA SER A 20 6.93 -1.39 24.18
C SER A 20 8.36 -0.82 24.23
N THR A 21 8.54 0.44 24.61
CA THR A 21 9.88 1.07 24.66
C THR A 21 10.66 0.75 25.94
N HIS A 22 10.04 0.08 26.93
CA HIS A 22 10.71 -0.26 28.19
C HIS A 22 10.32 -1.64 28.72
N HIS A 23 10.88 -2.70 28.11
CA HIS A 23 10.80 -4.07 28.65
C HIS A 23 11.37 -4.20 30.08
N SER A 24 12.25 -3.30 30.53
CA SER A 24 12.80 -3.30 31.89
C SER A 24 11.81 -2.88 32.98
N LEU A 25 10.71 -2.20 32.62
CA LEU A 25 9.68 -1.75 33.56
C LEU A 25 8.58 -2.79 33.81
N ALA A 26 8.48 -3.83 32.97
CA ALA A 26 7.60 -4.97 33.18
C ALA A 26 7.83 -5.65 34.54
N ASN A 27 9.08 -5.64 35.03
CA ASN A 27 9.43 -6.21 36.34
C ASN A 27 9.12 -5.28 37.53
N GLN A 28 8.88 -3.98 37.31
CA GLN A 28 8.50 -3.01 38.38
C GLN A 28 6.99 -2.76 38.46
N LEU A 29 6.21 -3.26 37.49
CA LEU A 29 4.74 -3.18 37.42
C LEU A 29 4.00 -3.95 38.53
N VAL A 30 4.71 -4.66 39.40
CA VAL A 30 4.11 -5.48 40.46
C VAL A 30 3.57 -4.64 41.63
N THR A 31 3.97 -3.37 41.78
CA THR A 31 3.65 -2.57 42.99
C THR A 31 2.82 -1.31 42.78
N SER A 32 2.42 -0.95 41.55
CA SER A 32 1.47 0.15 41.32
C SER A 32 0.44 -0.24 40.27
N ALA A 33 -0.83 0.01 40.59
CA ALA A 33 -2.04 -0.35 39.86
C ALA A 33 -1.79 -0.60 38.36
N ALA A 34 -1.75 -1.87 37.96
CA ALA A 34 -1.51 -2.24 36.58
C ALA A 34 -2.64 -1.70 35.69
N TRP A 35 -2.28 -0.86 34.71
CA TRP A 35 -3.18 -0.47 33.63
C TRP A 35 -3.77 -1.74 32.98
N PRO A 36 -5.07 -1.77 32.66
CA PRO A 36 -5.74 -2.99 32.21
C PRO A 36 -5.12 -3.51 30.92
N GLY A 37 -4.26 -4.53 31.06
CA GLY A 37 -3.83 -5.51 30.06
C GLY A 37 -3.20 -5.00 28.77
N GLN A 38 -1.96 -5.42 28.50
CA GLN A 38 -1.24 -5.26 27.22
C GLN A 38 -2.01 -5.66 25.95
N LYS A 39 -3.17 -6.33 26.05
CA LYS A 39 -4.09 -6.62 24.93
C LYS A 39 -4.91 -5.41 24.45
N ALA A 40 -4.97 -4.31 25.21
CA ALA A 40 -5.65 -3.07 24.80
C ALA A 40 -4.83 -2.20 23.83
N ASN A 41 -3.57 -2.57 23.56
CA ASN A 41 -2.63 -1.74 22.82
C ASN A 41 -2.90 -1.69 21.30
N GLU A 42 -3.74 -2.60 20.77
CA GLU A 42 -4.11 -2.65 19.35
C GLU A 42 -4.99 -1.45 18.93
N GLY A 43 -5.61 -0.74 19.87
CA GLY A 43 -6.50 0.39 19.59
C GLY A 43 -5.96 1.78 19.95
N LEU A 44 -4.80 1.89 20.61
CA LEU A 44 -4.29 3.17 21.12
C LEU A 44 -3.57 4.00 20.05
N GLY A 45 -2.99 3.35 19.03
CA GLY A 45 -2.22 4.00 17.95
C GLY A 45 -2.92 5.22 17.32
N PRO A 46 -4.19 5.12 16.89
CA PRO A 46 -4.94 6.23 16.30
C PRO A 46 -5.17 7.42 17.24
N TRP A 47 -5.19 7.19 18.56
CA TRP A 47 -5.44 8.24 19.57
C TRP A 47 -4.16 8.94 20.04
N LEU A 48 -2.98 8.33 19.84
CA LEU A 48 -1.69 8.90 20.26
C LEU A 48 -1.46 10.35 19.80
N PRO A 49 -1.77 10.75 18.56
CA PRO A 49 -1.62 12.15 18.14
C PRO A 49 -2.47 13.10 18.98
N GLN A 50 -3.68 12.68 19.36
CA GLN A 50 -4.58 13.48 20.20
C GLN A 50 -4.08 13.53 21.65
N CYS A 51 -3.65 12.40 22.22
CA CYS A 51 -3.01 12.36 23.53
C CYS A 51 -1.79 13.28 23.60
N LEU A 52 -0.95 13.25 22.56
CA LEU A 52 0.21 14.12 22.43
C LEU A 52 -0.18 15.61 22.44
N ARG A 53 -1.21 16.00 21.68
CA ARG A 53 -1.71 17.39 21.69
C ARG A 53 -2.11 17.85 23.09
N PHE A 54 -2.86 17.03 23.83
CA PHE A 54 -3.25 17.36 25.20
C PHE A 54 -2.05 17.47 26.14
N ILE A 55 -1.11 16.53 26.08
CA ILE A 55 0.11 16.57 26.92
C ILE A 55 0.93 17.82 26.63
N ARG A 56 1.07 18.22 25.37
CA ARG A 56 1.78 19.45 24.97
C ARG A 56 1.05 20.71 25.43
N GLN A 57 -0.28 20.73 25.38
CA GLN A 57 -1.08 21.84 25.90
C GLN A 57 -0.98 21.96 27.43
N CYS A 58 -1.00 20.83 28.14
CA CYS A 58 -0.75 20.78 29.58
C CYS A 58 0.65 21.30 29.90
N PHE A 59 1.69 20.85 29.20
CA PHE A 59 3.06 21.32 29.39
C PHE A 59 3.19 22.83 29.13
N SER A 60 2.58 23.34 28.06
CA SER A 60 2.56 24.77 27.77
C SER A 60 1.87 25.59 28.87
N SER A 61 0.84 25.02 29.52
CA SER A 61 0.15 25.66 30.64
C SER A 61 1.01 25.62 31.91
N LEU A 62 1.71 24.51 32.17
CA LEU A 62 2.66 24.38 33.27
C LEU A 62 3.83 25.37 33.13
N LEU A 63 4.33 25.59 31.92
CA LEU A 63 5.37 26.58 31.67
C LEU A 63 4.95 28.01 32.01
N LYS A 64 3.65 28.34 31.91
CA LYS A 64 3.12 29.66 32.33
C LYS A 64 3.03 29.83 33.84
N LEU A 65 3.17 28.74 34.60
CA LEU A 65 3.13 28.73 36.06
C LEU A 65 4.53 28.73 36.68
N ASP A 66 5.58 28.99 35.88
CA ASP A 66 6.98 29.06 36.30
C ASP A 66 7.44 27.84 37.13
N ILE A 67 7.16 26.63 36.61
CA ILE A 67 7.62 25.38 37.23
C ILE A 67 9.16 25.32 37.36
N PRO A 68 9.70 24.61 38.37
CA PRO A 68 11.14 24.49 38.56
C PRO A 68 11.85 23.94 37.32
N GLU A 69 12.97 24.56 36.92
CA GLU A 69 13.69 24.20 35.68
C GLU A 69 14.15 22.74 35.65
N GLU A 70 14.43 22.15 36.82
CA GLU A 70 14.80 20.74 36.98
C GLU A 70 13.74 19.75 36.47
N THR A 71 12.46 20.16 36.42
CA THR A 71 11.35 19.30 35.97
C THR A 71 11.12 19.34 34.46
N ILE A 72 11.58 20.39 33.80
CA ILE A 72 11.36 20.66 32.38
C ILE A 72 11.96 19.53 31.50
N PRO A 73 13.21 19.07 31.72
CA PRO A 73 13.81 18.00 30.91
C PRO A 73 13.04 16.69 30.94
N GLN A 74 12.41 16.35 32.06
CA GLN A 74 11.66 15.10 32.20
C GLN A 74 10.41 15.10 31.31
N VAL A 75 9.67 16.21 31.28
CA VAL A 75 8.48 16.37 30.45
C VAL A 75 8.86 16.50 28.98
N GLN A 76 9.94 17.22 28.66
CA GLN A 76 10.47 17.31 27.30
C GLN A 76 10.82 15.94 26.72
N GLN A 77 11.53 15.11 27.49
CA GLN A 77 11.89 13.77 27.05
C GLN A 77 10.64 12.91 26.83
N LEU A 78 9.64 12.99 27.72
CA LEU A 78 8.36 12.31 27.51
C LEU A 78 7.67 12.75 26.21
N ILE A 79 7.56 14.06 25.98
CA ILE A 79 6.95 14.60 24.75
C ILE A 79 7.72 14.12 23.52
N PHE A 80 9.05 14.11 23.58
CA PHE A 80 9.89 13.62 22.50
C PHE A 80 9.64 12.13 22.20
N ASP A 81 9.65 11.28 23.23
CA ASP A 81 9.41 9.84 23.07
C ASP A 81 8.01 9.58 22.48
N LEU A 82 6.99 10.31 22.95
CA LEU A 82 5.62 10.24 22.41
C LEU A 82 5.53 10.71 20.96
N ARG A 83 6.25 11.78 20.57
CA ARG A 83 6.32 12.27 19.18
C ARG A 83 6.88 11.17 18.27
N VAL A 84 7.99 10.54 18.65
CA VAL A 84 8.61 9.47 17.86
C VAL A 84 7.71 8.24 17.77
N HIS A 85 7.11 7.80 18.89
CA HIS A 85 6.22 6.65 18.86
C HIS A 85 4.94 6.91 18.06
N SER A 86 4.32 8.08 18.24
CA SER A 86 3.13 8.49 17.47
C SER A 86 3.41 8.50 15.96
N MET A 87 4.59 8.99 15.54
CA MET A 87 5.03 8.92 14.14
C MET A 87 5.07 7.48 13.62
N MET A 88 5.67 6.56 14.38
CA MET A 88 5.77 5.15 13.99
C MET A 88 4.39 4.52 13.86
N CYS A 89 3.49 4.77 14.82
CA CYS A 89 2.11 4.26 14.76
C CYS A 89 1.33 4.82 13.56
N LEU A 90 1.46 6.12 13.26
CA LEU A 90 0.79 6.74 12.10
C LEU A 90 1.23 6.12 10.78
N PHE A 91 2.54 5.92 10.57
CA PHE A 91 3.03 5.27 9.35
C PHE A 91 2.67 3.79 9.29
N SER A 92 2.74 3.08 10.42
CA SER A 92 2.34 1.67 10.48
C SER A 92 0.86 1.50 10.16
N GLN A 93 -0.01 2.39 10.66
CA GLN A 93 -1.43 2.38 10.33
C GLN A 93 -1.64 2.67 8.85
N ALA A 94 -1.01 3.73 8.32
CA ALA A 94 -1.09 4.06 6.90
C ALA A 94 -0.63 2.90 6.00
N ALA A 95 0.40 2.15 6.41
CA ALA A 95 0.87 0.98 5.67
C ALA A 95 -0.20 -0.12 5.64
N GLU A 96 -0.89 -0.36 6.75
CA GLU A 96 -1.99 -1.33 6.79
C GLU A 96 -3.20 -0.87 5.98
N ASP A 97 -3.52 0.43 6.01
CA ASP A 97 -4.59 0.99 5.19
C ASP A 97 -4.27 0.82 3.70
N VAL A 98 -3.01 1.04 3.30
CA VAL A 98 -2.53 0.77 1.94
C VAL A 98 -2.69 -0.70 1.57
N ARG A 99 -2.37 -1.65 2.47
CA ARG A 99 -2.64 -3.09 2.23
C ARG A 99 -4.13 -3.38 2.06
N SER A 100 -4.97 -2.65 2.79
CA SER A 100 -6.41 -2.80 2.74
C SER A 100 -7.06 -2.19 1.49
N LEU A 101 -6.37 -1.32 0.76
CA LEU A 101 -6.85 -0.73 -0.50
C LEU A 101 -7.23 -1.79 -1.54
N LEU A 102 -6.62 -2.98 -1.46
CA LEU A 102 -6.99 -4.13 -2.28
C LEU A 102 -8.51 -4.39 -2.26
N LYS A 103 -9.18 -4.21 -1.11
CA LYS A 103 -10.63 -4.43 -0.96
C LYS A 103 -11.49 -3.35 -1.61
N SER A 104 -10.89 -2.19 -1.88
CA SER A 104 -11.57 -1.03 -2.46
C SER A 104 -11.32 -0.91 -3.97
N GLU A 105 -10.67 -1.91 -4.57
CA GLU A 105 -10.36 -1.90 -6.00
C GLU A 105 -11.55 -2.40 -6.82
N PHE A 106 -12.10 -1.51 -7.66
CA PHE A 106 -13.26 -1.79 -8.51
C PHE A 106 -12.91 -2.04 -9.99
N TRP A 107 -11.62 -2.14 -10.33
CA TRP A 107 -11.13 -2.44 -11.69
C TRP A 107 -11.67 -1.51 -12.80
N ARG A 108 -12.08 -0.30 -12.43
CA ARG A 108 -12.60 0.69 -13.37
C ARG A 108 -11.43 1.43 -14.00
N LEU A 109 -11.29 1.27 -15.31
CA LEU A 109 -10.29 1.96 -16.11
C LEU A 109 -10.69 3.41 -16.36
N GLU A 110 -9.85 4.31 -15.90
CA GLU A 110 -9.84 5.72 -16.25
C GLU A 110 -8.77 5.91 -17.34
N ARG A 111 -9.17 6.54 -18.43
CA ARG A 111 -8.28 6.81 -19.56
C ARG A 111 -7.81 8.26 -19.44
N ASP A 112 -6.51 8.44 -19.35
CA ASP A 112 -5.85 9.73 -19.48
C ASP A 112 -4.95 9.69 -20.72
N ASP A 113 -4.95 10.79 -21.48
CA ASP A 113 -4.21 10.93 -22.74
C ASP A 113 -2.68 10.78 -22.54
N HIS A 114 -2.19 11.01 -21.32
CA HIS A 114 -0.75 10.95 -20.99
C HIS A 114 -0.31 9.63 -20.36
N SER A 115 -1.23 8.93 -19.70
CA SER A 115 -0.91 7.82 -18.79
C SER A 115 -1.51 6.48 -19.23
N GLY A 116 -2.36 6.49 -20.26
CA GLY A 116 -3.10 5.30 -20.70
C GLY A 116 -4.27 4.97 -19.78
N GLY A 117 -4.69 3.70 -19.77
CA GLY A 117 -5.76 3.21 -18.92
C GLY A 117 -5.25 2.76 -17.55
N THR A 118 -5.56 3.50 -16.49
CA THR A 118 -5.19 3.15 -15.11
C THR A 118 -6.44 3.03 -14.24
N THR A 119 -6.35 2.34 -13.10
CA THR A 119 -7.43 2.38 -12.10
C THR A 119 -7.17 3.48 -11.07
N GLN A 120 -8.11 3.67 -10.13
CA GLN A 120 -7.94 4.66 -9.06
C GLN A 120 -6.93 4.23 -7.99
N LEU A 121 -6.47 2.96 -7.99
CA LEU A 121 -5.60 2.41 -6.95
C LEU A 121 -4.33 3.24 -6.68
N PRO A 122 -3.57 3.69 -7.70
CA PRO A 122 -2.38 4.50 -7.47
C PRO A 122 -2.69 5.85 -6.82
N LEU A 123 -3.82 6.46 -7.15
CA LEU A 123 -4.25 7.74 -6.58
C LEU A 123 -4.76 7.57 -5.14
N MET A 124 -5.47 6.48 -4.84
CA MET A 124 -5.86 6.15 -3.46
C MET A 124 -4.63 5.94 -2.57
N PHE A 125 -3.61 5.26 -3.09
CA PHE A 125 -2.32 5.12 -2.43
C PHE A 125 -1.64 6.47 -2.22
N GLU A 126 -1.53 7.31 -3.26
CA GLU A 126 -0.96 8.65 -3.17
C GLU A 126 -1.63 9.46 -2.05
N ASN A 127 -2.96 9.49 -2.04
CA ASN A 127 -3.74 10.19 -1.03
C ASN A 127 -3.46 9.67 0.38
N ARG A 128 -3.38 8.35 0.58
CA ARG A 128 -3.13 7.78 1.91
C ARG A 128 -1.73 8.11 2.43
N VAL A 129 -0.73 8.11 1.55
CA VAL A 129 0.62 8.55 1.90
C VAL A 129 0.61 10.04 2.26
N ILE A 130 0.03 10.90 1.43
CA ILE A 130 -0.02 12.36 1.67
C ILE A 130 -0.73 12.68 2.99
N GLU A 131 -1.85 12.03 3.29
CA GLU A 131 -2.57 12.19 4.55
C GLU A 131 -1.68 11.83 5.75
N ALA A 132 -0.97 10.69 5.68
CA ALA A 132 -0.05 10.28 6.73
C ALA A 132 1.09 11.30 6.93
N LEU A 133 1.64 11.84 5.83
CA LEU A 133 2.68 12.88 5.91
C LEU A 133 2.15 14.16 6.58
N GLN A 134 0.94 14.59 6.24
CA GLN A 134 0.33 15.77 6.85
C GLN A 134 0.06 15.56 8.34
N LEU A 135 -0.48 14.41 8.74
CA LEU A 135 -0.74 14.09 10.14
C LEU A 135 0.56 14.04 10.95
N VAL A 136 1.61 13.42 10.42
CA VAL A 136 2.91 13.38 11.08
C VAL A 136 3.51 14.78 11.17
N ARG A 137 3.50 15.58 10.11
CA ARG A 137 4.00 16.96 10.16
C ARG A 137 3.30 17.79 11.25
N GLN A 138 1.96 17.72 11.32
CA GLN A 138 1.18 18.51 12.28
C GLN A 138 1.44 18.09 13.73
N ASN A 139 1.53 16.79 14.00
CA ASN A 139 1.61 16.28 15.38
C ASN A 139 3.05 16.12 15.87
N VAL A 140 3.95 15.78 14.97
CA VAL A 140 5.32 15.35 15.29
C VAL A 140 6.34 16.42 14.93
N PHE A 141 6.19 17.21 13.86
CA PHE A 141 7.27 18.13 13.47
C PHE A 141 7.16 19.50 14.11
N GLN A 142 5.94 20.00 14.32
CA GLN A 142 5.76 21.29 14.98
C GLN A 142 6.34 21.23 16.39
N SER A 143 7.40 21.98 16.68
CA SER A 143 8.01 22.07 18.00
C SER A 143 7.33 23.15 18.84
N GLY A 144 7.11 22.82 20.12
CA GLY A 144 6.50 23.70 21.12
C GLY A 144 7.55 24.49 21.91
N PRO A 145 7.11 25.30 22.88
CA PRO A 145 8.03 26.06 23.74
C PRO A 145 8.96 25.11 24.50
N LYS A 146 10.28 25.37 24.41
CA LYS A 146 11.34 24.53 24.97
C LYS A 146 11.34 23.08 24.44
N GLU A 147 10.71 22.73 23.32
CA GLU A 147 10.82 21.37 22.77
C GLU A 147 11.99 21.24 21.80
N THR A 148 12.63 20.06 21.78
CA THR A 148 13.69 19.73 20.81
C THR A 148 13.08 19.40 19.45
N GLU A 149 13.76 19.80 18.38
CA GLU A 149 13.43 19.41 17.01
C GLU A 149 13.66 17.91 16.79
N VAL A 150 12.65 17.21 16.27
CA VAL A 150 12.65 15.75 16.16
C VAL A 150 13.75 15.23 15.23
N PHE A 151 14.08 15.99 14.17
CA PHE A 151 15.07 15.59 13.17
C PHE A 151 16.50 15.99 13.49
N GLN A 152 16.76 16.64 14.63
CA GLN A 152 18.15 16.84 15.06
C GLN A 152 18.84 15.50 15.36
N GLN A 153 18.09 14.47 15.74
CA GLN A 153 18.65 13.16 16.03
C GLN A 153 18.67 12.25 14.80
N LEU A 154 19.86 11.77 14.41
CA LEU A 154 20.06 10.92 13.23
C LEU A 154 19.35 9.57 13.31
N ASN A 155 19.22 9.00 14.51
CA ASN A 155 18.43 7.78 14.75
C ASN A 155 16.97 7.97 14.32
N VAL A 156 16.34 9.11 14.63
CA VAL A 156 14.96 9.40 14.25
C VAL A 156 14.83 9.59 12.74
N GLN A 157 15.82 10.23 12.10
CA GLN A 157 15.87 10.31 10.64
C GLN A 157 15.97 8.91 9.99
N GLY A 158 16.73 7.98 10.58
CA GLY A 158 16.77 6.59 10.15
C GLY A 158 15.42 5.89 10.32
N THR A 159 14.78 6.05 11.48
CA THR A 159 13.47 5.46 11.78
C THR A 159 12.40 5.92 10.79
N ILE A 160 12.32 7.23 10.49
CA ILE A 160 11.32 7.73 9.55
C ILE A 160 11.54 7.20 8.13
N LYS A 161 12.80 7.11 7.68
CA LYS A 161 13.13 6.50 6.38
C LYS A 161 12.65 5.05 6.32
N GLN A 162 12.88 4.27 7.38
CA GLN A 162 12.43 2.89 7.48
C GLN A 162 10.90 2.77 7.47
N GLN A 163 10.19 3.63 8.20
CA GLN A 163 8.72 3.62 8.26
C GLN A 163 8.09 4.01 6.92
N VAL A 164 8.62 5.05 6.26
CA VAL A 164 8.18 5.44 4.91
C VAL A 164 8.48 4.32 3.92
N GLN A 165 9.66 3.70 3.99
CA GLN A 165 10.00 2.56 3.12
C GLN A 165 9.01 1.40 3.30
N ALA A 166 8.64 1.06 4.54
CA ALA A 166 7.65 0.03 4.83
C ALA A 166 6.26 0.37 4.26
N LEU A 167 5.82 1.63 4.39
CA LEU A 167 4.58 2.13 3.81
C LEU A 167 4.57 2.00 2.27
N LEU A 168 5.64 2.43 1.60
CA LEU A 168 5.74 2.34 0.14
C LEU A 168 5.84 0.88 -0.32
N GLN A 169 6.55 0.02 0.42
CA GLN A 169 6.66 -1.41 0.11
C GLN A 169 5.33 -2.14 0.29
N ALA A 170 4.49 -1.72 1.24
CA ALA A 170 3.13 -2.25 1.40
C ALA A 170 2.28 -2.05 0.14
N PHE A 171 2.50 -0.97 -0.61
CA PHE A 171 1.81 -0.77 -1.88
C PHE A 171 2.28 -1.73 -2.97
N VAL A 172 3.59 -2.00 -3.05
CA VAL A 172 4.15 -3.00 -3.98
C VAL A 172 3.54 -4.39 -3.72
N GLU A 173 3.45 -4.79 -2.44
CA GLU A 173 2.78 -6.03 -2.04
C GLU A 173 1.29 -6.03 -2.42
N THR A 174 0.64 -4.88 -2.34
CA THR A 174 -0.78 -4.73 -2.69
C THR A 174 -1.00 -4.88 -4.19
N LEU A 175 -0.15 -4.28 -5.02
CA LEU A 175 -0.18 -4.46 -6.47
C LEU A 175 0.06 -5.92 -6.87
N GLU A 176 1.02 -6.59 -6.23
CA GLU A 176 1.28 -8.01 -6.49
C GLU A 176 0.06 -8.89 -6.15
N LYS A 177 -0.55 -8.67 -4.98
CA LYS A 177 -1.77 -9.39 -4.57
C LYS A 177 -2.95 -9.07 -5.49
N CYS A 178 -3.07 -7.82 -5.94
CA CYS A 178 -4.09 -7.38 -6.88
C CYS A 178 -4.00 -8.17 -8.21
N ALA A 179 -2.79 -8.37 -8.72
CA ALA A 179 -2.56 -9.17 -9.92
C ALA A 179 -2.80 -10.68 -9.70
N LEU A 180 -2.30 -11.25 -8.61
CA LEU A 180 -2.13 -12.71 -8.47
C LEU A 180 -3.16 -13.41 -7.58
N SER A 181 -3.94 -12.69 -6.76
CA SER A 181 -4.83 -13.29 -5.75
C SER A 181 -6.30 -12.89 -5.96
N PRO A 182 -7.04 -13.54 -6.90
CA PRO A 182 -8.44 -13.21 -7.18
C PRO A 182 -9.40 -13.45 -6.00
N ASP A 183 -9.14 -14.47 -5.17
CA ASP A 183 -10.07 -14.96 -4.14
C ASP A 183 -10.34 -13.97 -2.99
N ARG A 184 -9.54 -12.90 -2.87
CA ARG A 184 -9.73 -11.87 -1.84
C ARG A 184 -10.43 -10.60 -2.34
N LEU A 185 -10.76 -10.55 -3.63
CA LEU A 185 -11.37 -9.38 -4.28
C LEU A 185 -12.89 -9.51 -4.45
N SER A 186 -13.45 -10.71 -4.31
CA SER A 186 -14.91 -10.91 -4.32
C SER A 186 -15.50 -10.52 -2.96
N PRO A 187 -16.54 -9.69 -2.89
CA PRO A 187 -17.39 -9.65 -1.70
C PRO A 187 -17.97 -11.05 -1.50
N ILE A 188 -17.93 -11.55 -0.27
CA ILE A 188 -18.61 -12.79 0.12
C ILE A 188 -20.11 -12.54 -0.09
N ILE A 189 -20.64 -12.92 -1.24
CA ILE A 189 -22.08 -13.05 -1.44
C ILE A 189 -22.39 -14.47 -1.02
N ASP A 190 -23.03 -14.60 0.15
CA ASP A 190 -23.57 -15.88 0.63
C ASP A 190 -24.44 -16.48 -0.48
N SER A 191 -23.97 -17.60 -1.02
CA SER A 191 -24.66 -18.42 -2.00
C SER A 191 -25.93 -19.02 -1.42
N THR A 192 -27.00 -18.23 -1.33
CA THR A 192 -28.35 -18.73 -1.12
C THR A 192 -29.13 -18.59 -2.42
N VAL A 193 -29.16 -19.71 -3.16
CA VAL A 193 -30.22 -20.24 -4.02
C VAL A 193 -31.14 -19.23 -4.72
N SER A 194 -31.14 -19.24 -6.05
CA SER A 194 -32.38 -19.17 -6.86
C SER A 194 -32.11 -19.69 -8.27
N VAL A 195 -32.66 -20.87 -8.55
CA VAL A 195 -32.84 -21.43 -9.89
C VAL A 195 -34.06 -20.76 -10.50
N GLU A 196 -33.90 -20.06 -11.62
CA GLU A 196 -35.04 -19.79 -12.52
C GLU A 196 -34.66 -20.08 -13.97
N ILE A 197 -35.40 -21.04 -14.52
CA ILE A 197 -35.42 -21.45 -15.92
C ILE A 197 -36.49 -20.61 -16.61
N THR A 198 -36.15 -19.81 -17.63
CA THR A 198 -37.09 -19.48 -18.72
C THR A 198 -36.37 -19.10 -20.02
N PRO A 199 -37.00 -19.32 -21.20
CA PRO A 199 -36.32 -19.39 -22.49
C PRO A 199 -36.38 -18.10 -23.33
N SER A 200 -35.52 -18.11 -24.36
CA SER A 200 -35.22 -17.16 -25.43
C SER A 200 -36.22 -16.02 -25.77
N ALA A 201 -35.69 -14.79 -25.80
CA ALA A 201 -35.93 -13.84 -26.90
C ALA A 201 -34.77 -12.83 -27.00
N GLN A 202 -34.28 -12.64 -28.23
CA GLN A 202 -33.15 -11.78 -28.60
C GLN A 202 -33.50 -10.28 -28.54
N ARG A 203 -32.45 -9.45 -28.43
CA ARG A 203 -32.41 -7.99 -28.66
C ARG A 203 -33.01 -7.08 -27.57
N ALA A 204 -32.42 -7.09 -26.37
CA ALA A 204 -32.44 -5.93 -25.47
C ALA A 204 -31.28 -5.89 -24.44
N LYS A 205 -30.15 -6.56 -24.69
CA LYS A 205 -29.08 -6.76 -23.68
C LYS A 205 -27.94 -5.73 -23.69
N SER A 206 -28.02 -4.64 -24.46
CA SER A 206 -26.87 -3.74 -24.62
C SER A 206 -26.73 -2.65 -23.53
N TRP A 207 -27.74 -2.40 -22.69
CA TRP A 207 -27.68 -1.29 -21.72
C TRP A 207 -27.79 -1.73 -20.25
N LYS A 208 -28.27 -2.95 -19.96
CA LYS A 208 -28.32 -3.49 -18.58
C LYS A 208 -27.00 -4.10 -18.08
N ARG A 209 -26.09 -4.50 -18.99
CA ARG A 209 -24.80 -5.14 -18.63
C ARG A 209 -23.82 -4.18 -17.93
N LYS A 210 -23.96 -2.88 -18.16
CA LYS A 210 -23.02 -1.86 -17.66
C LYS A 210 -23.07 -1.61 -16.14
N ARG A 211 -24.10 -2.09 -15.42
CA ARG A 211 -24.20 -1.94 -13.96
C ARG A 211 -23.71 -3.16 -13.17
N GLU A 212 -23.63 -4.33 -13.80
CA GLU A 212 -23.30 -5.58 -13.11
C GLU A 212 -21.80 -5.96 -13.26
N ASP A 213 -21.14 -5.46 -14.31
CA ASP A 213 -19.71 -5.68 -14.58
C ASP A 213 -18.74 -5.02 -13.57
N SER A 214 -19.20 -4.17 -12.63
CA SER A 214 -18.33 -3.54 -11.62
C SER A 214 -18.03 -4.41 -10.39
N LEU A 215 -18.59 -5.63 -10.33
CA LEU A 215 -18.45 -6.54 -9.18
C LEU A 215 -17.65 -7.82 -9.50
N THR A 216 -17.24 -8.02 -10.75
CA THR A 216 -16.52 -9.22 -11.18
C THR A 216 -15.04 -8.92 -11.39
N THR A 217 -14.18 -9.55 -10.60
CA THR A 217 -12.73 -9.56 -10.78
C THR A 217 -12.37 -9.95 -12.23
N PRO A 218 -11.59 -9.14 -12.97
CA PRO A 218 -11.28 -9.45 -14.37
C PRO A 218 -10.47 -10.75 -14.54
N PRO A 219 -10.44 -11.35 -15.74
CA PRO A 219 -9.56 -12.48 -16.05
C PRO A 219 -8.09 -12.17 -15.76
N LEU A 220 -7.26 -13.20 -15.54
CA LEU A 220 -5.87 -13.04 -15.12
C LEU A 220 -5.06 -12.12 -16.06
N GLU A 221 -5.13 -12.35 -17.37
CA GLU A 221 -4.39 -11.56 -18.38
C GLU A 221 -4.77 -10.09 -18.35
N GLN A 222 -6.08 -9.81 -18.25
CA GLN A 222 -6.59 -8.45 -18.17
C GLN A 222 -6.15 -7.78 -16.87
N ARG A 223 -6.18 -8.49 -15.73
CA ARG A 223 -5.65 -7.98 -14.46
C ARG A 223 -4.16 -7.68 -14.52
N LEU A 224 -3.37 -8.56 -15.14
CA LEU A 224 -1.93 -8.35 -15.29
C LEU A 224 -1.65 -7.07 -16.09
N LEU A 225 -2.34 -6.86 -17.22
CA LEU A 225 -2.22 -5.63 -18.01
C LEU A 225 -2.60 -4.37 -17.22
N ILE A 226 -3.72 -4.41 -16.50
CA ILE A 226 -4.18 -3.28 -15.68
C ILE A 226 -3.16 -2.95 -14.59
N VAL A 227 -2.64 -3.95 -13.88
CA VAL A 227 -1.67 -3.75 -12.81
C VAL A 227 -0.33 -3.25 -13.37
N LEU A 228 0.13 -3.73 -14.54
CA LEU A 228 1.31 -3.21 -15.23
C LEU A 228 1.15 -1.72 -15.58
N SER A 229 -0.03 -1.34 -16.09
CA SER A 229 -0.35 0.07 -16.33
C SER A 229 -0.29 0.90 -15.05
N ASN A 230 -0.90 0.40 -13.96
CA ASN A 230 -0.85 1.03 -12.64
C ASN A 230 0.58 1.17 -12.10
N ILE A 231 1.45 0.18 -12.32
CA ILE A 231 2.87 0.25 -11.92
C ILE A 231 3.60 1.34 -12.71
N SER A 232 3.38 1.41 -14.03
CA SER A 232 3.98 2.44 -14.89
C SER A 232 3.56 3.84 -14.45
N PHE A 233 2.26 4.06 -14.22
CA PHE A 233 1.73 5.33 -13.73
C PHE A 233 2.27 5.70 -12.35
N THR A 234 2.31 4.73 -11.43
CA THR A 234 2.86 4.95 -10.09
C THR A 234 4.33 5.39 -10.19
N SER A 235 5.13 4.69 -10.99
CA SER A 235 6.57 4.95 -11.11
C SER A 235 6.88 6.30 -11.74
N ARG A 236 6.08 6.72 -12.74
CA ARG A 236 6.31 7.96 -13.50
C ARG A 236 5.71 9.20 -12.84
N VAL A 237 4.49 9.09 -12.32
CA VAL A 237 3.69 10.23 -11.86
C VAL A 237 3.64 10.27 -10.34
N VAL A 238 3.11 9.23 -9.71
CA VAL A 238 2.85 9.22 -8.26
C VAL A 238 4.14 9.36 -7.47
N MET A 239 5.18 8.59 -7.80
CA MET A 239 6.46 8.64 -7.08
C MET A 239 7.13 10.01 -7.16
N SER A 240 7.01 10.72 -8.29
CA SER A 240 7.53 12.08 -8.45
C SER A 240 6.76 13.08 -7.58
N ARG A 241 5.43 12.99 -7.54
CA ARG A 241 4.59 13.84 -6.67
C ARG A 241 4.84 13.57 -5.18
N LEU A 242 5.04 12.31 -4.81
CA LEU A 242 5.40 11.94 -3.44
C LEU A 242 6.76 12.53 -3.05
N GLN A 243 7.75 12.49 -3.96
CA GLN A 243 9.04 13.15 -3.73
C GLN A 243 8.90 14.64 -3.48
N GLU A 244 8.16 15.36 -4.32
CA GLU A 244 7.86 16.78 -4.12
C GLU A 244 7.14 17.02 -2.79
N SER A 245 6.23 16.13 -2.40
CA SER A 245 5.52 16.20 -1.12
C SER A 245 6.48 16.04 0.08
N PHE A 246 7.44 15.12 0.03
CA PHE A 246 8.44 14.99 1.11
C PHE A 246 9.25 16.27 1.29
N GLU A 247 9.71 16.87 0.19
CA GLU A 247 10.46 18.13 0.19
C GLU A 247 9.61 19.28 0.73
N ARG A 248 8.39 19.43 0.21
CA ARG A 248 7.44 20.47 0.62
C ARG A 248 7.08 20.40 2.11
N HIS A 249 6.96 19.19 2.66
CA HIS A 249 6.63 18.99 4.07
C HIS A 249 7.86 18.95 4.99
N GLY A 250 9.07 19.17 4.48
CA GLY A 250 10.29 19.29 5.28
C GLY A 250 10.79 17.96 5.87
N TYR A 251 10.56 16.85 5.18
CA TYR A 251 11.10 15.55 5.57
C TYR A 251 12.61 15.47 5.28
N PRO A 252 13.35 14.59 5.99
CA PRO A 252 14.73 14.26 5.63
C PRO A 252 14.81 13.74 4.19
N ASP A 253 15.98 13.83 3.56
CA ASP A 253 16.18 13.33 2.19
C ASP A 253 15.71 11.88 2.03
N MET A 254 14.62 11.69 1.27
CA MET A 254 14.00 10.40 0.98
C MET A 254 14.49 9.77 -0.33
N SER A 255 15.46 10.36 -1.02
CA SER A 255 15.92 9.91 -2.34
C SER A 255 16.30 8.44 -2.36
N SER A 256 16.97 7.94 -1.32
CA SER A 256 17.34 6.52 -1.20
C SER A 256 16.13 5.61 -1.07
N VAL A 257 15.11 6.04 -0.32
CA VAL A 257 13.86 5.30 -0.11
C VAL A 257 13.08 5.23 -1.41
N THR A 258 12.89 6.39 -2.07
CA THR A 258 12.25 6.49 -3.40
C THR A 258 12.92 5.59 -4.43
N LYS A 259 14.27 5.60 -4.51
CA LYS A 259 15.03 4.72 -5.42
C LYS A 259 14.79 3.24 -5.14
N THR A 260 14.76 2.87 -3.86
CA THR A 260 14.53 1.49 -3.43
C THR A 260 13.12 1.03 -3.83
N THR A 261 12.11 1.87 -3.60
CA THR A 261 10.73 1.59 -4.01
C THR A 261 10.58 1.49 -5.54
N LEU A 262 11.22 2.38 -6.30
CA LEU A 262 11.22 2.32 -7.76
C LEU A 262 11.86 1.03 -8.29
N ASN A 263 12.94 0.56 -7.65
CA ASN A 263 13.54 -0.73 -7.99
C ASN A 263 12.60 -1.91 -7.67
N SER A 264 11.91 -1.87 -6.52
CA SER A 264 10.89 -2.87 -6.17
C SER A 264 9.74 -2.90 -7.19
N LEU A 265 9.25 -1.72 -7.61
CA LEU A 265 8.22 -1.60 -8.64
C LEU A 265 8.70 -2.14 -9.99
N ALA A 266 9.92 -1.81 -10.42
CA ALA A 266 10.50 -2.34 -11.65
C ALA A 266 10.71 -3.87 -11.62
N ASN A 267 11.05 -4.43 -10.45
CA ASN A 267 11.16 -5.88 -10.28
C ASN A 267 9.79 -6.55 -10.36
N LEU A 268 8.76 -5.95 -9.75
CA LEU A 268 7.39 -6.44 -9.84
C LEU A 268 6.87 -6.35 -11.27
N ASP A 269 7.12 -5.25 -11.97
CA ASP A 269 6.78 -5.04 -13.38
C ASP A 269 7.32 -6.18 -14.26
N ARG A 270 8.62 -6.45 -14.20
CA ARG A 270 9.25 -7.56 -14.95
C ARG A 270 8.63 -8.92 -14.60
N LYS A 271 8.35 -9.17 -13.32
CA LYS A 271 7.75 -10.42 -12.85
C LYS A 271 6.33 -10.61 -13.41
N LEU A 272 5.50 -9.57 -13.36
CA LEU A 272 4.13 -9.64 -13.85
C LEU A 272 4.08 -9.69 -15.39
N PHE A 273 4.99 -8.96 -16.05
CA PHE A 273 5.13 -9.01 -17.50
C PHE A 273 5.53 -10.40 -17.99
N GLN A 274 6.49 -11.06 -17.34
CA GLN A 274 6.83 -12.45 -17.67
C GLN A 274 5.62 -13.38 -17.50
N LYS A 275 4.85 -13.23 -16.42
CA LYS A 275 3.62 -14.04 -16.22
C LYS A 275 2.57 -13.80 -17.28
N LEU A 276 2.43 -12.56 -17.76
CA LEU A 276 1.53 -12.23 -18.86
C LEU A 276 2.02 -12.88 -20.16
N LEU A 277 3.33 -12.83 -20.41
CA LEU A 277 3.94 -13.47 -21.57
C LEU A 277 3.71 -14.98 -21.54
N ASP A 278 3.97 -15.64 -20.41
CA ASP A 278 3.74 -17.09 -20.26
C ASP A 278 2.26 -17.43 -20.53
N ALA A 279 1.32 -16.67 -19.94
CA ALA A 279 -0.12 -16.89 -20.12
C ALA A 279 -0.57 -16.77 -21.59
N LYS A 280 0.02 -15.85 -22.36
CA LYS A 280 -0.31 -15.65 -23.78
C LYS A 280 0.46 -16.58 -24.73
N CYS A 281 1.72 -16.88 -24.43
CA CYS A 281 2.60 -17.67 -25.29
C CYS A 281 2.36 -19.17 -25.15
N ASP A 282 2.10 -19.69 -23.94
CA ASP A 282 1.96 -21.12 -23.70
C ASP A 282 0.85 -21.78 -24.56
N PRO A 283 -0.35 -21.18 -24.72
CA PRO A 283 -1.38 -21.72 -25.61
C PRO A 283 -0.95 -21.72 -27.08
N ILE A 284 -0.25 -20.67 -27.53
CA ILE A 284 0.25 -20.57 -28.91
C ILE A 284 1.26 -21.68 -29.17
N VAL A 285 2.28 -21.80 -28.31
CA VAL A 285 3.32 -22.83 -28.43
C VAL A 285 2.71 -24.23 -28.34
N GLY A 286 1.81 -24.46 -27.38
CA GLY A 286 1.11 -25.73 -27.21
C GLY A 286 0.23 -26.12 -28.41
N SER A 287 -0.25 -25.15 -29.19
CA SER A 287 -1.06 -25.42 -30.39
C SER A 287 -0.23 -25.84 -31.62
N ILE A 288 1.06 -25.49 -31.68
CA ILE A 288 1.90 -25.69 -32.87
C ILE A 288 2.08 -27.18 -33.17
N GLU A 289 2.46 -27.97 -32.17
CA GLU A 289 2.79 -29.39 -32.36
C GLU A 289 1.56 -30.22 -32.77
N PRO A 290 0.41 -30.16 -32.09
CA PRO A 290 -0.79 -30.85 -32.53
C PRO A 290 -1.23 -30.47 -33.95
N ASN A 291 -1.20 -29.17 -34.26
CA ASN A 291 -1.67 -28.66 -35.55
C ASN A 291 -0.71 -28.99 -36.70
N LEU A 292 0.58 -29.13 -36.43
CA LEU A 292 1.56 -29.62 -37.41
C LEU A 292 1.26 -31.06 -37.84
N TYR A 293 0.93 -31.93 -36.88
CA TYR A 293 0.69 -33.35 -37.15
C TYR A 293 -0.76 -33.69 -37.54
N THR A 294 -1.70 -32.74 -37.40
CA THR A 294 -3.11 -32.94 -37.76
C THR A 294 -3.31 -33.39 -39.22
N GLY A 295 -2.39 -33.04 -40.12
CA GLY A 295 -2.41 -33.45 -41.53
C GLY A 295 -1.72 -34.79 -41.84
N ALA A 296 -1.31 -35.59 -40.85
CA ALA A 296 -0.49 -36.80 -41.03
C ALA A 296 0.79 -36.52 -41.84
N PHE A 297 1.46 -35.41 -41.52
CA PHE A 297 2.63 -34.92 -42.24
C PHE A 297 3.80 -35.92 -42.14
N ASP A 298 4.35 -36.30 -43.30
CA ASP A 298 5.52 -37.19 -43.39
C ASP A 298 6.72 -36.43 -43.98
N TRP A 299 7.77 -36.26 -43.17
CA TRP A 299 9.03 -35.61 -43.56
C TRP A 299 9.69 -36.25 -44.79
N LYS A 300 9.40 -37.54 -45.06
CA LYS A 300 9.95 -38.27 -46.22
C LYS A 300 9.21 -37.98 -47.52
N ARG A 301 8.00 -37.41 -47.46
CA ARG A 301 7.12 -37.13 -48.60
C ARG A 301 6.63 -35.69 -48.60
N CYS A 302 7.52 -34.74 -48.32
CA CYS A 302 7.18 -33.31 -48.36
C CYS A 302 6.84 -32.87 -49.80
N PRO A 303 5.60 -32.45 -50.09
CA PRO A 303 5.27 -31.84 -51.36
C PRO A 303 5.95 -30.46 -51.49
N VAL A 304 6.11 -29.97 -52.73
CA VAL A 304 6.65 -28.63 -52.98
C VAL A 304 5.72 -27.59 -52.30
N PRO A 305 6.26 -26.61 -51.55
CA PRO A 305 5.43 -25.64 -50.84
C PRO A 305 4.60 -24.80 -51.81
N VAL A 306 3.27 -24.92 -51.77
CA VAL A 306 2.34 -24.15 -52.62
C VAL A 306 1.78 -22.92 -51.88
N GLY A 307 1.95 -22.86 -50.57
CA GLY A 307 1.47 -21.76 -49.73
C GLY A 307 1.73 -22.01 -48.25
N VAL A 308 1.23 -21.09 -47.41
CA VAL A 308 1.36 -21.17 -45.95
C VAL A 308 0.32 -22.16 -45.40
N SER A 309 0.79 -23.12 -44.60
CA SER A 309 -0.07 -24.11 -43.94
C SER A 309 -1.09 -23.44 -43.00
N PRO A 310 -2.32 -23.98 -42.85
CA PRO A 310 -3.36 -23.40 -42.00
C PRO A 310 -2.93 -23.16 -40.55
N TYR A 311 -2.15 -24.07 -39.97
CA TYR A 311 -1.67 -23.92 -38.58
C TYR A 311 -0.78 -22.68 -38.40
N ILE A 312 0.07 -22.36 -39.39
CA ILE A 312 0.91 -21.16 -39.35
C ILE A 312 0.03 -19.91 -39.42
N ARG A 313 -1.05 -19.95 -40.21
CA ARG A 313 -2.01 -18.84 -40.29
C ARG A 313 -2.71 -18.62 -38.95
N GLU A 314 -3.14 -19.69 -38.28
CA GLU A 314 -3.75 -19.59 -36.94
C GLU A 314 -2.78 -19.01 -35.92
N VAL A 315 -1.53 -19.48 -35.88
CA VAL A 315 -0.48 -18.92 -35.00
C VAL A 315 -0.27 -17.43 -35.26
N LEU A 316 -0.16 -17.02 -36.53
CA LEU A 316 0.00 -15.59 -36.88
C LEU A 316 -1.21 -14.74 -36.48
N MET A 317 -2.43 -15.27 -36.61
CA MET A 317 -3.64 -14.59 -36.16
C MET A 317 -3.68 -14.44 -34.64
N SER A 318 -3.35 -15.49 -33.89
CA SER A 318 -3.27 -15.42 -32.42
C SER A 318 -2.19 -14.46 -31.94
N MET A 319 -1.03 -14.41 -32.62
CA MET A 319 0.00 -13.39 -32.32
C MET A 319 -0.51 -11.98 -32.61
N ALA A 320 -1.24 -11.77 -33.71
CA ALA A 320 -1.82 -10.48 -34.04
C ALA A 320 -2.89 -10.04 -33.01
N GLU A 321 -3.71 -10.96 -32.52
CA GLU A 321 -4.69 -10.72 -31.45
C GLU A 321 -4.00 -10.28 -30.15
N VAL A 322 -2.94 -10.99 -29.73
CA VAL A 322 -2.15 -10.60 -28.54
C VAL A 322 -1.54 -9.21 -28.72
N HIS A 323 -0.98 -8.91 -29.90
CA HIS A 323 -0.45 -7.58 -30.19
C HIS A 323 -1.53 -6.49 -30.16
N ALA A 324 -2.74 -6.78 -30.64
CA ALA A 324 -3.86 -5.84 -30.66
C ALA A 324 -4.44 -5.54 -29.27
N GLU A 325 -4.28 -6.44 -28.29
CA GLU A 325 -4.72 -6.20 -26.91
C GLU A 325 -3.77 -5.30 -26.11
N VAL A 326 -2.50 -5.24 -26.51
CA VAL A 326 -1.45 -4.48 -25.81
C VAL A 326 -1.34 -3.05 -26.35
N PHE A 327 -1.73 -2.80 -27.61
CA PHE A 327 -1.71 -1.51 -28.30
C PHE A 327 -3.04 -0.76 -28.20
#